data_AF-A0A965N4U3-F1
#
_entry.id   AF-A0A965N4U3-F1
#
_cell.length_a   1.000
_cell.length_b   1.000
_cell.length_c   1.000
_cell.angle_alpha   90.00
_cell.angle_beta   90.00
_cell.angle_gamma   90.00
#
_symmetry.space_group_name_H-M   'P 1'
#
loop_
_entity.id
_entity.type
_entity.pdbx_description
1 polymer ?
#
loop_
_entity_poly.entity_id
_entity_poly.type
_entity_poly.pdbx_seq_one_letter_code
_entity_poly.pdbx_strand_id
1 'polypeptide(L)'
;MTKPSTPAPRAAGAFIALGLIIGPLTGIGFGQHVCLGQRLAELQLKVAFETLFERLPNLRPVSAPRRLRSNFINGIKTLAVDF
;
A
#
# COMPACT_ATOMS: atom_id res chain seq x y z
N MET A 1 -21.44 -24.65 7.06
CA MET A 1 -22.51 -23.66 6.78
C MET A 1 -21.99 -22.26 7.09
N THR A 2 -21.17 -21.71 6.20
CA THR A 2 -20.71 -20.32 6.24
C THR A 2 -20.78 -19.80 4.81
N LYS A 3 -21.65 -18.81 4.63
CA LYS A 3 -22.20 -18.24 3.40
C LYS A 3 -21.15 -17.95 2.30
N PRO A 4 -21.46 -18.15 1.01
CA PRO A 4 -20.65 -17.64 -0.08
C PRO A 4 -20.77 -16.11 -0.10
N SER A 5 -19.68 -15.41 0.19
CA SER A 5 -19.59 -13.96 0.09
C SER A 5 -19.48 -13.55 -1.38
N THR A 6 -20.58 -13.03 -1.91
CA THR A 6 -20.69 -12.34 -3.20
C THR A 6 -19.57 -11.30 -3.38
N PRO A 7 -18.91 -11.19 -4.55
CA PRO A 7 -17.89 -10.18 -4.78
C PRO A 7 -18.55 -8.80 -4.93
N ALA A 8 -18.26 -7.89 -3.99
CA ALA A 8 -18.64 -6.50 -4.08
C ALA A 8 -17.93 -5.80 -5.27
N PRO A 9 -18.61 -4.86 -5.94
CA PRO A 9 -18.19 -4.33 -7.24
C PRO A 9 -16.90 -3.53 -7.18
N ARG A 10 -16.13 -3.64 -8.27
CA ARG A 10 -14.85 -3.00 -8.61
C ARG A 10 -14.87 -1.46 -8.52
N ALA A 11 -14.86 -0.91 -7.29
CA ALA A 11 -14.76 0.53 -7.04
C ALA A 11 -13.54 0.91 -6.16
N ALA A 12 -12.59 -0.01 -5.97
CA ALA A 12 -11.40 0.23 -5.15
C ALA A 12 -10.21 0.91 -5.89
N GLY A 13 -10.44 1.40 -7.12
CA GLY A 13 -9.43 2.16 -7.87
C GLY A 13 -9.48 3.68 -7.65
N ALA A 14 -10.51 4.21 -6.97
CA ALA A 14 -10.79 5.65 -6.96
C ALA A 14 -10.38 6.40 -5.67
N PHE A 15 -10.04 5.69 -4.58
CA PHE A 15 -9.80 6.35 -3.28
C PHE A 15 -8.35 6.79 -3.02
N ILE A 16 -7.36 6.25 -3.73
CA ILE A 16 -5.95 6.64 -3.54
C ILE A 16 -5.62 7.91 -4.35
N ALA A 17 -6.41 8.24 -5.37
CA ALA A 17 -6.00 9.17 -6.41
C ALA A 17 -6.37 10.66 -6.21
N LEU A 18 -7.27 11.05 -5.29
CA LEU A 18 -7.75 12.44 -5.29
C LEU A 18 -7.22 13.36 -4.19
N GLY A 19 -6.55 12.83 -3.15
CA GLY A 19 -6.00 13.65 -2.05
C GLY A 19 -4.50 13.49 -1.79
N LEU A 20 -3.85 12.45 -2.35
CA LEU A 20 -2.46 12.10 -2.02
C LEU A 20 -1.43 12.51 -3.08
N ILE A 21 -1.86 12.99 -4.24
CA ILE A 21 -0.94 13.23 -5.37
C ILE A 21 -0.10 14.50 -5.17
N ILE A 22 -0.55 15.46 -4.35
CA ILE A 22 0.14 16.75 -4.12
C ILE A 22 0.02 17.24 -2.66
N GLY A 23 -0.23 16.33 -1.71
CA GLY A 23 -0.21 16.65 -0.27
C GLY A 23 1.19 16.37 0.32
N PRO A 24 1.71 17.20 1.25
CA PRO A 24 3.03 16.94 1.82
C PRO A 24 3.02 15.63 2.61
N LEU A 25 3.81 14.66 2.15
CA LEU A 25 4.08 13.41 2.87
C LEU A 25 4.91 13.75 4.12
N THR A 26 4.24 14.04 5.24
CA THR A 26 4.90 14.42 6.51
C THR A 26 5.88 13.37 7.04
N GLY A 27 5.79 12.13 6.57
CA GLY A 27 6.74 11.04 6.90
C GLY A 27 8.10 11.11 6.19
N ILE A 28 8.31 12.04 5.25
CA ILE A 28 9.54 12.16 4.43
C ILE A 28 10.50 13.23 5.00
N GLY A 29 10.13 13.90 6.09
CA GLY A 29 10.89 15.00 6.69
C GLY A 29 10.66 16.35 6.00
N PHE A 30 11.08 17.44 6.66
CA PHE A 30 10.96 18.81 6.14
C PHE A 30 12.26 19.59 6.40
N GLY A 31 12.51 20.63 5.60
CA GLY A 31 13.71 21.47 5.72
C GLY A 31 14.98 20.77 5.22
N GLN A 32 16.10 20.98 5.91
CA GLN A 32 17.43 20.49 5.54
C GLN A 32 17.55 18.96 5.53
N HIS A 33 16.63 18.26 6.19
CA HIS A 33 16.59 16.80 6.26
C HIS A 33 15.36 16.23 5.54
N VAL A 34 14.95 16.85 4.44
CA VAL A 34 13.99 16.24 3.51
C VAL A 34 14.64 15.02 2.84
N CYS A 35 13.90 13.92 2.76
CA CYS A 35 14.40 12.73 2.12
C CYS A 35 14.56 12.96 0.60
N LEU A 36 15.82 12.93 0.15
CA LEU A 36 16.24 13.05 -1.24
C LEU A 36 15.53 12.03 -2.15
N GLY A 37 15.19 10.86 -1.59
CA GLY A 37 14.55 9.76 -2.30
C GLY A 37 13.02 9.87 -2.44
N GLN A 38 12.38 10.95 -1.98
CA GLN A 38 10.91 11.07 -1.99
C GLN A 38 10.31 10.75 -3.36
N ARG A 39 10.80 11.41 -4.40
CA ARG A 39 10.29 11.27 -5.77
C ARG A 39 10.53 9.88 -6.34
N LEU A 40 11.64 9.26 -5.98
CA LEU A 40 11.95 7.88 -6.38
C LEU A 40 11.00 6.90 -5.70
N ALA A 41 10.75 7.06 -4.40
CA ALA A 41 9.84 6.21 -3.64
C ALA A 41 8.40 6.31 -4.16
N GLU A 42 7.94 7.53 -4.48
CA GLU A 42 6.64 7.77 -5.12
C GLU A 42 6.51 6.98 -6.43
N LEU A 43 7.52 7.06 -7.31
CA LEU A 43 7.53 6.33 -8.57
C LEU A 43 7.55 4.81 -8.36
N GLN A 44 8.39 4.32 -7.44
CA GLN A 44 8.51 2.91 -7.13
C GLN A 44 7.19 2.33 -6.61
N LEU A 45 6.52 3.01 -5.69
CA LEU A 45 5.23 2.56 -5.15
C LEU A 45 4.17 2.53 -6.25
N LYS A 46 4.12 3.56 -7.10
CA LYS A 46 3.18 3.62 -8.22
C LYS A 46 3.36 2.40 -9.14
N VAL A 47 4.57 2.22 -9.67
CA VAL A 47 4.86 1.12 -10.61
C VAL A 47 4.65 -0.24 -9.94
N ALA A 48 5.08 -0.41 -8.69
CA ALA A 48 4.94 -1.67 -7.97
C ALA A 48 3.48 -2.07 -7.79
N PHE A 49 2.61 -1.16 -7.34
CA PHE A 49 1.20 -1.47 -7.10
C PHE A 49 0.39 -1.61 -8.39
N GLU A 50 0.64 -0.76 -9.40
CA GLU A 50 0.01 -0.91 -10.73
C GLU A 50 0.32 -2.29 -11.31
N THR A 51 1.60 -2.65 -11.38
CA THR A 51 2.04 -3.94 -11.92
C THR A 51 1.54 -5.13 -11.09
N LEU A 52 1.50 -4.99 -9.76
CA LEU A 52 1.05 -6.05 -8.85
C LEU A 52 -0.44 -6.38 -9.08
N PHE A 53 -1.29 -5.35 -9.13
CA PHE A 53 -2.74 -5.55 -9.29
C PHE A 53 -3.16 -5.88 -10.71
N GLU A 54 -2.37 -5.48 -11.72
CA GLU A 54 -2.54 -5.98 -13.09
C GLU A 54 -2.28 -7.49 -13.20
N ARG A 55 -1.23 -7.98 -12.54
CA ARG A 55 -0.82 -9.40 -12.61
C ARG A 55 -1.62 -10.31 -11.68
N LEU A 56 -2.02 -9.82 -10.50
CA LEU A 56 -2.73 -10.59 -9.48
C LEU A 56 -4.07 -9.89 -9.13
N PRO A 57 -5.07 -9.95 -10.02
CA PRO A 57 -6.30 -9.17 -9.88
C PRO A 57 -7.20 -9.61 -8.71
N ASN A 58 -7.02 -10.83 -8.19
CA ASN A 58 -7.79 -11.37 -7.06
C ASN A 58 -6.99 -11.43 -5.76
N LEU A 59 -5.84 -10.73 -5.69
CA LEU A 59 -4.97 -10.72 -4.51
C LEU A 59 -5.74 -10.25 -3.27
N ARG A 60 -5.81 -11.10 -2.25
CA ARG A 60 -6.49 -10.82 -0.99
C ARG A 60 -5.67 -11.25 0.22
N PRO A 61 -5.68 -10.48 1.33
CA PRO A 61 -5.04 -10.90 2.57
C PRO A 61 -5.82 -12.04 3.23
N VAL A 62 -5.13 -13.11 3.61
CA VAL A 62 -5.76 -14.27 4.30
C VAL A 62 -5.65 -14.21 5.81
N SER A 63 -4.77 -13.35 6.34
CA SER A 63 -4.54 -13.20 7.77
C SER A 63 -4.13 -11.77 8.11
N ALA A 64 -4.21 -11.42 9.39
CA ALA A 64 -3.76 -10.13 9.87
C ALA A 64 -2.24 -9.95 9.67
N PRO A 65 -1.77 -8.74 9.26
CA PRO A 65 -0.34 -8.48 9.06
C PRO A 65 0.44 -8.61 10.36
N ARG A 66 1.61 -9.27 10.30
CA ARG A 66 2.56 -9.29 11.42
C ARG A 66 3.46 -8.07 11.32
N ARG A 67 3.40 -7.17 12.30
CA ARG A 67 4.25 -5.97 12.40
C ARG A 67 5.71 -6.33 12.66
N LEU A 68 6.61 -5.50 12.14
CA LEU A 68 8.01 -5.49 12.53
C LEU A 68 8.13 -4.95 13.96
N ARG A 69 8.93 -5.60 14.80
CA ARG A 69 9.27 -5.10 16.13
C ARG A 69 10.42 -4.09 15.98
N SER A 70 10.07 -2.81 15.88
CA SER A 70 11.03 -1.71 15.83
C SER A 70 10.43 -0.48 16.48
N ASN A 71 11.26 0.28 17.19
CA ASN A 71 10.89 1.57 17.78
C ASN A 71 11.11 2.74 16.81
N PHE A 72 11.69 2.47 15.64
CA PHE A 72 12.02 3.48 14.63
C PHE A 72 11.24 3.28 13.32
N ILE A 73 11.02 2.02 12.91
CA ILE A 73 10.41 1.70 11.61
C ILE A 73 9.03 1.09 11.81
N ASN A 74 8.00 1.73 11.26
CA ASN A 74 6.66 1.14 11.17
C ASN A 74 6.55 0.22 9.94
N GLY A 75 6.99 -1.03 10.07
CA GLY A 75 6.99 -2.02 8.98
C GLY A 75 6.01 -3.17 9.18
N ILE A 76 5.57 -3.79 8.09
CA ILE A 76 4.92 -5.10 8.09
C ILE A 76 6.01 -6.13 7.77
N LYS A 77 6.24 -7.08 8.67
CA LYS A 77 7.24 -8.15 8.48
C LYS A 77 6.73 -9.25 7.57
N THR A 78 5.45 -9.62 7.69
CA THR A 78 4.82 -10.60 6.81
C THR A 78 3.33 -10.33 6.66
N LEU A 79 2.82 -10.54 5.46
CA LEU A 79 1.40 -10.56 5.14
C LEU A 79 1.13 -11.79 4.27
N ALA A 80 0.35 -12.74 4.77
CA ALA A 80 -0.07 -13.88 3.95
C ALA A 80 -1.20 -13.45 3.01
N VAL A 81 -1.10 -13.84 1.75
CA VAL A 81 -2.01 -13.45 0.67
C VAL A 81 -2.40 -14.67 -0.17
N ASP A 82 -3.56 -14.61 -0.79
CA ASP A 82 -4.12 -15.58 -1.72
C ASP A 82 -4.47 -14.83 -3.02
N PHE A 83 -4.31 -15.45 -4.20
CA PHE A 83 -4.41 -14.78 -5.50
C PHE A 83 -5.01 -15.66 -6.60
#